data_AF-A0A1J1HVX5-F1
#
_entry.id   AF-A0A1J1HVX5-F1
#
_cell.length_a   1.000
_cell.length_b   1.000
_cell.length_c   1.000
_cell.angle_alpha   90.00
_cell.angle_beta   90.00
_cell.angle_gamma   90.00
#
_symmetry.space_group_name_H-M   'P 1'
#
loop_
_entity.id
_entity.type
_entity.pdbx_description
1 polymer ?
#
loop_
_entity_poly.entity_id
_entity_poly.type
_entity_poly.pdbx_seq_one_letter_code
_entity_poly.pdbx_strand_id
1 'polypeptide(L)'
;MNAKISLITVLVLLTSVVMISCHPIDILYQLTDSSERQLMKRLAEYLTNDYSDESSSSSYSNAVHTRGVTANQEKCRLPMKRGLCRALLPRWRYDPITRTCSEFKFGGCDGNANNFKSRSECMEQCAGV
;
A
#
# COMPACT_ATOMS: atom_id res chain seq x y z
N MET A 1 -39.93 -31.73 44.85
CA MET A 1 -40.59 -30.57 44.21
C MET A 1 -40.07 -30.49 42.78
N ASN A 2 -40.67 -31.24 41.86
CA ASN A 2 -40.14 -31.37 40.51
C ASN A 2 -41.01 -30.51 39.60
N ALA A 3 -40.51 -29.32 39.26
CA ALA A 3 -41.20 -28.40 38.36
C ALA A 3 -41.30 -29.07 36.98
N LYS A 4 -42.53 -29.38 36.56
CA LYS A 4 -42.81 -29.82 35.19
C LYS A 4 -42.68 -28.61 34.28
N ILE A 5 -41.48 -28.36 33.77
CA ILE A 5 -41.23 -27.32 32.76
C ILE A 5 -41.97 -27.77 31.50
N SER A 6 -43.00 -27.04 31.11
CA SER A 6 -43.80 -27.36 29.92
C SER A 6 -42.90 -27.34 28.68
N LEU A 7 -43.12 -28.28 27.75
CA LEU A 7 -42.42 -28.35 26.47
C LEU A 7 -42.51 -27.02 25.70
N ILE A 8 -43.63 -26.30 25.87
CA ILE A 8 -43.83 -24.95 25.31
C ILE A 8 -42.88 -23.95 25.96
N THR A 9 -42.66 -24.03 27.28
CA THR A 9 -41.71 -23.15 27.99
C THR A 9 -40.26 -23.43 27.58
N VAL A 10 -39.88 -24.70 27.34
CA VAL A 10 -38.57 -25.05 26.79
C VAL A 10 -38.41 -24.52 25.37
N LEU A 11 -39.45 -24.65 24.53
CA LEU A 11 -39.42 -24.18 23.14
C LEU A 11 -39.33 -22.65 23.06
N VAL A 12 -40.06 -21.91 23.91
CA VAL A 12 -40.01 -20.44 23.98
C VAL A 12 -38.67 -19.94 24.52
N LEU A 13 -38.05 -20.64 25.48
CA LEU A 13 -36.70 -20.32 25.96
C LEU A 13 -35.64 -20.63 24.89
N LEU A 14 -35.75 -21.73 24.16
CA LEU A 14 -34.82 -22.06 23.07
C LEU A 14 -34.92 -21.07 21.90
N THR A 15 -36.13 -20.61 21.54
CA THR A 15 -36.29 -19.62 20.46
C THR A 15 -35.88 -18.20 20.88
N SER A 16 -36.08 -17.83 22.14
CA SER A 16 -35.63 -16.52 22.67
C SER A 16 -34.11 -16.45 22.86
N VAL A 17 -33.44 -17.57 23.19
CA VAL A 17 -31.96 -17.62 23.26
C VAL A 17 -31.33 -17.58 21.85
N VAL A 18 -32.02 -18.09 20.81
CA VAL A 18 -31.54 -18.08 19.42
C VAL A 18 -31.67 -16.71 18.73
N MET A 19 -32.47 -15.79 19.28
CA MET A 19 -32.68 -14.45 18.71
C MET A 19 -31.82 -13.34 19.34
N ILE A 20 -31.08 -13.62 20.42
CA ILE A 20 -30.19 -12.64 21.08
C ILE A 20 -28.78 -12.67 20.48
N SER A 21 -28.42 -13.74 19.74
CA SER A 21 -27.12 -13.87 19.05
C SER A 21 -27.15 -13.52 17.55
N CYS A 22 -28.29 -13.10 17.00
CA CYS A 22 -28.40 -12.60 15.63
C CYS A 22 -28.94 -11.16 15.63
N HIS A 23 -28.08 -10.21 16.01
CA HIS A 23 -28.33 -8.80 15.70
C HIS A 23 -28.07 -8.58 14.21
N PRO A 24 -29.00 -7.96 13.44
CA PRO A 24 -28.77 -7.59 12.06
C PRO A 24 -27.96 -6.29 12.01
N ILE A 25 -26.72 -6.36 12.48
CA ILE A 25 -25.67 -5.41 12.14
C ILE A 25 -24.40 -6.26 12.00
N ASP A 26 -24.24 -7.00 10.89
CA ASP A 26 -22.90 -7.41 10.39
C ASP A 26 -22.88 -8.34 9.15
N ILE A 27 -23.99 -8.60 8.45
CA ILE A 27 -23.88 -9.32 7.15
C ILE A 27 -23.23 -8.41 6.08
N LEU A 28 -23.38 -7.08 6.19
CA LEU A 28 -22.69 -6.16 5.28
C LEU A 28 -21.19 -6.03 5.58
N TYR A 29 -20.75 -6.40 6.80
CA TYR A 29 -19.34 -6.38 7.19
C TYR A 29 -18.61 -7.69 6.85
N GLN A 30 -19.31 -8.82 6.71
CA GLN A 30 -18.66 -10.09 6.37
C GLN A 30 -18.49 -10.34 4.86
N LEU A 31 -19.14 -9.55 3.98
CA LEU A 31 -19.08 -9.74 2.52
C LEU A 31 -17.99 -8.95 1.80
N THR A 32 -17.25 -8.09 2.49
CA THR A 32 -16.05 -7.46 1.93
C THR A 32 -14.82 -8.24 2.38
N ASP A 33 -14.15 -8.87 1.42
CA ASP A 33 -12.99 -9.71 1.66
C ASP A 33 -11.94 -9.00 2.54
N SER A 34 -11.37 -9.72 3.52
CA SER A 34 -10.44 -9.15 4.51
C SER A 34 -9.23 -8.44 3.89
N SER A 35 -8.87 -8.84 2.66
CA SER A 35 -7.81 -8.24 1.86
C SER A 35 -8.17 -6.83 1.35
N GLU A 36 -9.42 -6.59 0.97
CA GLU A 36 -9.90 -5.29 0.48
C GLU A 36 -9.98 -4.28 1.62
N ARG A 37 -10.35 -4.70 2.84
CA ARG A 37 -10.27 -3.82 4.02
C ARG A 37 -8.85 -3.40 4.33
N GLN A 38 -7.89 -4.31 4.19
CA GLN A 38 -6.48 -4.00 4.43
C GLN A 38 -5.92 -3.07 3.35
N LEU A 39 -6.36 -3.26 2.11
CA LEU A 39 -6.07 -2.35 1.00
C LEU A 39 -6.72 -0.99 1.20
N MET A 40 -8.00 -0.91 1.58
CA MET A 40 -8.72 0.34 1.79
C MET A 40 -8.22 1.09 3.02
N LYS A 41 -7.75 0.39 4.07
CA LYS A 41 -7.07 1.01 5.20
C LYS A 41 -5.72 1.60 4.78
N ARG A 42 -4.92 0.87 4.00
CA ARG A 42 -3.65 1.36 3.43
C ARG A 42 -3.85 2.50 2.42
N LEU A 43 -4.93 2.44 1.64
CA LEU A 43 -5.29 3.46 0.67
C LEU A 43 -5.80 4.72 1.37
N ALA A 44 -6.58 4.58 2.44
CA ALA A 44 -7.00 5.70 3.29
C ALA A 44 -5.78 6.36 3.95
N GLU A 45 -4.85 5.59 4.51
CA GLU A 45 -3.57 6.11 5.05
C GLU A 45 -2.73 6.82 3.97
N TYR A 46 -2.76 6.33 2.72
CA TYR A 46 -2.10 6.98 1.59
C TYR A 46 -2.78 8.30 1.17
N LEU A 47 -4.12 8.33 1.14
CA LEU A 47 -4.91 9.51 0.75
C LEU A 47 -4.95 10.58 1.84
N THR A 48 -4.90 10.21 3.13
CA THR A 48 -4.89 11.18 4.24
C THR A 48 -3.53 11.86 4.43
N ASN A 49 -2.44 11.31 3.87
CA ASN A 49 -1.11 11.92 3.95
C ASN A 49 -0.87 13.04 2.92
N ASP A 50 -1.79 13.27 1.97
CA ASP A 50 -1.65 14.28 0.91
C ASP A 50 -2.46 15.57 1.19
N TYR A 51 -3.08 15.68 2.37
CA TYR A 51 -3.84 16.86 2.77
C TYR A 51 -3.31 17.45 4.07
N SER A 52 -2.08 17.99 4.01
CA SER A 52 -1.70 19.13 4.82
C SER A 52 -0.68 19.99 4.07
N ASP A 53 -1.15 21.22 3.80
CA ASP A 53 -0.42 22.46 3.54
C ASP A 53 0.16 22.71 2.14
N GLU A 54 -0.71 23.24 1.28
CA GLU A 54 -0.32 24.21 0.28
C GLU A 54 -0.34 25.63 0.87
N SER A 55 0.74 26.35 0.62
CA SER A 55 0.99 27.79 0.83
C SER A 55 1.57 28.25 2.16
N SER A 56 2.90 28.33 2.21
CA SER A 56 3.57 29.62 2.42
C SER A 56 5.01 29.60 1.93
N SER A 57 5.31 30.63 1.14
CA SER A 57 6.55 30.93 0.43
C SER A 57 7.78 31.02 1.35
N SER A 58 8.93 30.64 0.81
CA SER A 58 10.27 31.22 1.05
C SER A 58 10.83 31.26 2.49
N SER A 59 12.04 30.70 2.63
CA SER A 59 13.06 31.03 3.65
C SER A 59 13.03 30.26 4.98
N TYR A 60 13.67 29.08 5.02
CA TYR A 60 14.39 28.63 6.22
C TYR A 60 15.60 27.77 5.81
N SER A 61 16.66 28.45 5.37
CA SER A 61 18.01 27.92 5.51
C SER A 61 18.30 27.75 7.00
N ASN A 62 18.54 26.50 7.44
CA ASN A 62 19.61 26.11 8.38
C ASN A 62 19.37 24.68 8.93
N ALA A 63 19.70 23.69 8.10
CA ALA A 63 20.19 22.40 8.56
C ALA A 63 21.22 21.93 7.53
N VAL A 64 22.48 22.02 7.91
CA VAL A 64 23.69 21.48 7.27
C VAL A 64 23.40 20.50 6.13
N HIS A 65 23.37 21.00 4.87
CA HIS A 65 23.38 20.13 3.70
C HIS A 65 24.81 19.64 3.47
N THR A 66 25.27 18.72 4.31
CA THR A 66 26.35 17.83 3.89
C THR A 66 25.81 16.97 2.76
N ARG A 67 26.15 17.40 1.53
CA ARG A 67 26.34 16.59 0.32
C ARG A 67 25.06 16.03 -0.32
N GLY A 68 24.93 16.25 -1.63
CA GLY A 68 24.01 15.56 -2.54
C GLY A 68 24.27 14.07 -2.71
N VAL A 69 24.50 13.36 -1.60
CA VAL A 69 24.80 11.93 -1.52
C VAL A 69 23.54 11.11 -1.23
N THR A 70 22.48 11.68 -0.64
CA THR A 70 21.29 10.90 -0.25
C THR A 70 20.14 10.97 -1.25
N ALA A 71 19.77 12.14 -1.77
CA ALA A 71 18.61 12.28 -2.67
C ALA A 71 18.75 11.48 -3.98
N ASN A 72 19.97 11.40 -4.54
CA ASN A 72 20.23 10.59 -5.74
C ASN A 72 20.25 9.08 -5.46
N GLN A 73 20.42 8.65 -4.22
CA GLN A 73 20.41 7.23 -3.85
C GLN A 73 18.99 6.73 -3.56
N GLU A 74 18.07 7.60 -3.12
CA GLU A 74 16.69 7.20 -2.84
C GLU A 74 15.99 6.62 -4.08
N LYS A 75 16.20 7.19 -5.27
CA LYS A 75 15.63 6.64 -6.50
C LYS A 75 16.10 5.21 -6.79
N CYS A 76 17.32 4.87 -6.41
CA CYS A 76 17.91 3.55 -6.63
C CYS A 76 17.31 2.47 -5.70
N ARG A 77 16.64 2.89 -4.63
CA ARG A 77 15.93 1.99 -3.69
C ARG A 77 14.45 1.80 -4.03
N LEU A 78 13.92 2.57 -4.99
CA LEU A 78 12.54 2.40 -5.43
C LEU A 78 12.35 1.06 -6.17
N PRO A 79 11.19 0.40 -6.05
CA PRO A 79 10.88 -0.77 -6.86
C PRO A 79 10.76 -0.41 -8.35
N MET A 80 10.84 -1.40 -9.25
CA MET A 80 10.50 -1.15 -10.65
C MET A 80 9.02 -0.75 -10.79
N LYS A 81 8.72 0.22 -11.66
CA LYS A 81 7.34 0.63 -11.95
C LYS A 81 7.08 0.62 -13.45
N ARG A 82 6.24 -0.33 -13.91
CA ARG A 82 5.81 -0.42 -15.31
C ARG A 82 4.95 0.78 -15.72
N GLY A 83 4.11 1.29 -14.81
CA GLY A 83 3.16 2.36 -15.08
C GLY A 83 1.90 1.89 -15.81
N LEU A 84 0.99 2.82 -16.13
CA LEU A 84 -0.36 2.52 -16.63
C LEU A 84 -0.42 2.24 -18.14
N CYS A 85 0.50 2.82 -18.90
CA CYS A 85 0.55 2.66 -20.35
C CYS A 85 1.02 1.26 -20.76
N ARG A 86 0.72 0.87 -22.01
CA ARG A 86 0.90 -0.50 -22.52
C ARG A 86 2.04 -0.68 -23.53
N ALA A 87 2.94 0.30 -23.67
CA ALA A 87 4.14 0.11 -24.46
C ALA A 87 5.07 -0.94 -23.83
N LEU A 88 6.02 -1.46 -24.62
CA LEU A 88 7.03 -2.42 -24.18
C LEU A 88 8.43 -1.82 -24.33
N LEU A 89 8.65 -0.67 -23.69
CA LEU A 89 9.92 0.04 -23.79
C LEU A 89 10.97 -0.66 -22.92
N PRO A 90 12.08 -1.17 -23.47
CA PRO A 90 13.15 -1.74 -22.67
C PRO A 90 13.81 -0.63 -21.83
N ARG A 91 13.88 -0.85 -20.52
CA ARG A 91 14.47 0.07 -19.55
C ARG A 91 15.24 -0.72 -18.51
N TRP A 92 16.11 -0.03 -17.77
CA TRP A 92 16.93 -0.62 -16.73
C TRP A 92 16.50 -0.10 -15.37
N ARG A 93 16.53 -0.98 -14.37
CA ARG A 93 16.27 -0.63 -12.97
C ARG A 93 17.35 -1.24 -12.09
N TYR A 94 17.74 -0.51 -11.06
CA TYR A 94 18.68 -0.97 -10.04
C TYR A 94 17.98 -1.89 -9.05
N ASP A 95 18.69 -2.93 -8.62
CA ASP A 95 18.29 -3.83 -7.55
C ASP A 95 19.33 -3.73 -6.43
N PRO A 96 18.98 -3.13 -5.27
CA PRO A 96 19.94 -2.96 -4.18
C PRO A 96 20.28 -4.29 -3.47
N ILE A 97 19.45 -5.33 -3.62
CA ILE A 97 19.71 -6.63 -3.01
C ILE A 97 20.82 -7.32 -3.78
N THR A 98 20.69 -7.38 -5.12
CA THR A 98 21.72 -7.99 -5.97
C THR A 98 22.85 -7.04 -6.33
N ARG A 99 22.69 -5.75 -6.01
CA ARG A 99 23.58 -4.63 -6.37
C ARG A 99 23.83 -4.52 -7.86
N THR A 100 22.84 -4.83 -8.67
CA THR A 100 22.97 -4.87 -10.13
C THR A 100 21.80 -4.19 -10.83
N CYS A 101 22.05 -3.70 -12.04
CA CYS A 101 21.00 -3.23 -12.94
C CYS A 101 20.47 -4.37 -13.83
N SER A 102 19.15 -4.50 -13.87
CA SER A 102 18.43 -5.47 -14.71
C SER A 102 17.42 -4.79 -15.62
N GLU A 103 17.17 -5.38 -16.79
CA GLU A 103 16.18 -4.86 -17.74
C GLU A 103 14.75 -5.17 -17.27
N PHE A 104 13.82 -4.27 -17.53
CA PHE A 104 12.38 -4.47 -17.41
C PHE A 104 11.63 -3.77 -18.55
N LYS A 105 10.35 -4.11 -18.75
CA LYS A 105 9.49 -3.46 -19.75
C LYS A 105 8.70 -2.32 -19.11
N PHE A 106 9.01 -1.09 -19.51
CA PHE A 106 8.31 0.11 -19.10
C PHE A 106 7.11 0.39 -20.02
N GLY A 107 5.97 0.70 -19.42
CA GLY A 107 4.70 0.96 -20.08
C GLY A 107 4.65 2.25 -20.90
N GLY A 108 5.56 3.20 -20.65
CA GLY A 108 5.66 4.47 -21.39
C GLY A 108 5.15 5.70 -20.65
N CYS A 109 4.39 5.52 -19.56
CA CYS A 109 3.93 6.60 -18.68
C CYS A 109 3.88 6.13 -17.22
N ASP A 110 3.74 7.05 -16.27
CA ASP A 110 3.61 6.79 -14.82
C ASP A 110 4.68 5.87 -14.20
N GLY A 111 5.89 5.92 -14.73
CA GLY A 111 7.06 5.29 -14.12
C GLY A 111 7.50 6.03 -12.87
N ASN A 112 8.51 5.48 -12.18
CA ASN A 112 9.25 6.19 -11.14
C ASN A 112 10.70 6.42 -11.59
N ALA A 113 11.52 7.00 -10.72
CA ALA A 113 12.90 7.36 -11.04
C ALA A 113 13.89 6.18 -11.11
N ASN A 114 13.50 4.96 -10.70
CA ASN A 114 14.31 3.76 -10.93
C ASN A 114 14.06 3.21 -12.35
N ASN A 115 14.37 4.03 -13.36
CA ASN A 115 14.06 3.77 -14.77
C ASN A 115 15.08 4.49 -15.66
N PHE A 116 16.05 3.73 -16.16
CA PHE A 116 17.17 4.23 -16.96
C PHE A 116 17.10 3.70 -18.39
N LYS A 117 17.67 4.44 -19.35
CA LYS A 117 17.65 4.04 -20.77
C LYS A 117 18.68 2.96 -21.07
N SER A 118 19.75 2.87 -20.28
CA SER A 118 20.82 1.89 -20.47
C SER A 118 21.29 1.29 -19.14
N ARG A 119 21.93 0.11 -19.22
CA ARG A 119 22.60 -0.52 -18.07
C ARG A 119 23.70 0.37 -17.50
N SER A 120 24.47 1.03 -18.38
CA SER A 120 25.59 1.89 -17.97
C SER A 120 25.10 3.07 -17.15
N GLU A 121 24.08 3.78 -17.63
CA GLU A 121 23.46 4.91 -16.93
C GLU A 121 22.92 4.48 -15.55
N CYS A 122 22.27 3.33 -15.48
CA CYS A 122 21.77 2.78 -14.22
C CYS A 122 22.92 2.49 -13.24
N MET A 123 24.00 1.85 -13.70
CA MET A 123 25.15 1.54 -12.84
C MET A 123 25.91 2.80 -12.42
N GLU A 124 26.07 3.77 -13.31
CA GLU A 124 26.73 5.05 -13.01
C GLU A 124 25.99 5.81 -11.89
N GLN A 125 24.66 5.79 -11.91
CA GLN A 125 23.86 6.53 -10.94
C GLN A 125 23.63 5.79 -9.62
N CYS A 126 23.63 4.44 -9.64
CA CYS A 126 23.20 3.63 -8.51
C CYS A 126 24.26 2.67 -7.95
N ALA A 127 25.46 2.60 -8.54
CA ALA A 127 26.52 1.77 -7.97
C ALA A 127 26.86 2.21 -6.54
N GLY A 128 26.88 1.26 -5.61
CA GLY A 128 27.22 1.48 -4.20
C GLY A 128 26.04 1.87 -3.30
N VAL A 129 24.81 1.85 -3.82
CA VAL A 129 23.56 1.94 -3.02
C VAL A 129 23.30 0.66 -2.24
#